data_AF-A0A953JAM3-F1
#
_entry.id   AF-A0A953JAM3-F1
#
_cell.length_a   1.000
_cell.length_b   1.000
_cell.length_c   1.000
_cell.angle_alpha   90.00
_cell.angle_beta   90.00
_cell.angle_gamma   90.00
#
_symmetry.space_group_name_H-M   'P 1'
#
loop_
_entity.id
_entity.type
_entity.pdbx_description
1 polymer ?
#
loop_
_entity_poly.entity_id
_entity_poly.type
_entity_poly.pdbx_seq_one_letter_code
_entity_poly.pdbx_strand_id
1 'polypeptide(L)'
;MSRPIEDYGLIGDMQTAALVSVGGSIDWLCFPRFDSAACFAALLGDENNGHWTIAPVSGADATRRRYRGDTLILEHEWDTPEGSVR
;
A
#
# COMPACT_ATOMS: atom_id res chain seq x y z
N MET A 1 10.46 2.74 8.04
CA MET A 1 9.86 2.72 9.40
C MET A 1 8.45 2.20 9.29
N SER A 2 8.05 1.25 10.14
CA SER A 2 6.68 0.74 10.13
C SER A 2 5.71 1.82 10.56
N ARG A 3 4.55 1.89 9.88
CA ARG A 3 3.46 2.81 10.20
C ARG A 3 2.43 2.11 11.10
N PRO A 4 1.57 2.86 11.82
CA PRO A 4 0.39 2.29 12.48
C PRO A 4 -0.43 1.42 11.52
N ILE A 5 -1.02 0.33 12.02
CA ILE A 5 -1.79 -0.61 11.17
C ILE A 5 -2.99 0.06 10.48
N GLU A 6 -3.57 1.10 11.10
CA GLU A 6 -4.67 1.92 10.56
C GLU A 6 -4.26 2.72 9.30
N ASP A 7 -2.97 2.96 9.10
CA ASP A 7 -2.44 3.59 7.89
C ASP A 7 -2.38 2.63 6.71
N TYR A 8 -2.79 1.37 6.85
CA TYR A 8 -2.80 0.38 5.77
C TYR A 8 -4.20 0.08 5.25
N GLY A 9 -4.31 -0.03 3.92
CA GLY A 9 -5.45 -0.62 3.23
C GLY A 9 -5.11 -2.02 2.75
N LEU A 10 -6.06 -2.94 2.82
CA LEU A 10 -5.94 -4.30 2.28
C LEU A 10 -6.42 -4.33 0.83
N ILE A 11 -5.62 -4.89 -0.09
CA ILE A 11 -6.07 -5.31 -1.42
C ILE A 11 -5.91 -6.82 -1.56
N GLY A 12 -6.72 -7.48 -2.39
CA GLY A 12 -6.62 -8.93 -2.59
C GLY A 12 -7.43 -9.44 -3.77
N ASP A 13 -7.10 -10.64 -4.22
CA ASP A 13 -7.63 -11.28 -5.43
C ASP A 13 -8.21 -12.69 -5.16
N MET A 14 -8.48 -13.00 -3.89
CA MET A 14 -8.86 -14.32 -3.37
C MET A 14 -7.75 -15.39 -3.38
N GLN A 15 -6.57 -15.11 -3.93
CA GLN A 15 -5.39 -16.00 -3.86
C GLN A 15 -4.35 -15.48 -2.86
N THR A 16 -4.20 -14.15 -2.79
CA THR A 16 -3.36 -13.46 -1.82
C THR A 16 -3.94 -12.10 -1.42
N ALA A 17 -3.27 -11.40 -0.49
CA ALA A 17 -3.54 -10.02 -0.16
C ALA A 17 -2.26 -9.25 0.16
N ALA A 18 -2.31 -7.94 -0.06
CA ALA A 18 -1.24 -7.00 0.23
C ALA A 18 -1.74 -5.90 1.18
N LEU A 19 -0.86 -5.40 2.03
CA LEU A 19 -1.10 -4.21 2.85
C LEU A 19 -0.40 -3.01 2.22
N VAL A 20 -1.21 -2.01 1.84
CA VAL A 20 -0.80 -0.79 1.15
C VAL A 20 -0.86 0.39 2.12
N SER A 21 0.28 1.00 2.43
CA SER A 21 0.35 2.19 3.30
C SER A 21 -0.32 3.40 2.65
N VAL A 22 -0.76 4.40 3.43
CA VAL A 22 -1.30 5.68 2.91
C VAL A 22 -0.37 6.38 1.91
N GLY A 23 0.94 6.11 2.00
CA GLY A 23 1.97 6.64 1.10
C GLY A 23 2.12 5.86 -0.21
N GLY A 24 1.31 4.84 -0.47
CA GLY A 24 1.32 4.07 -1.73
C GLY A 24 2.34 2.92 -1.79
N SER A 25 2.97 2.59 -0.66
CA SER A 25 3.89 1.45 -0.56
C SER A 25 3.18 0.17 -0.16
N ILE A 26 3.47 -0.93 -0.84
CA ILE A 26 3.16 -2.29 -0.41
C ILE A 26 4.28 -2.76 0.54
N ASP A 27 3.97 -2.77 1.84
CA ASP A 27 4.95 -3.12 2.89
C ASP A 27 4.81 -4.58 3.35
N TRP A 28 3.73 -5.25 2.97
CA TRP A 28 3.50 -6.67 3.23
C TRP A 28 2.81 -7.35 2.06
N LEU A 29 3.38 -8.46 1.58
CA LEU A 29 2.79 -9.34 0.58
C LEU A 29 3.41 -10.73 0.68
N CYS A 30 2.57 -11.75 0.85
CA CYS A 30 2.94 -13.14 0.58
C CYS A 30 2.57 -13.48 -0.87
N PHE A 31 3.46 -14.07 -1.65
CA PHE A 31 3.19 -14.34 -3.06
C PHE A 31 3.76 -15.70 -3.48
N PRO A 32 3.04 -16.51 -4.29
CA PRO A 32 1.77 -16.23 -4.96
C PRO A 32 0.51 -16.46 -4.11
N ARG A 33 0.66 -16.97 -2.88
CA ARG A 33 -0.47 -17.34 -1.99
C ARG A 33 -0.32 -16.71 -0.61
N PHE A 34 -1.42 -16.63 0.13
CA PHE A 34 -1.42 -16.18 1.54
C PHE A 34 -0.42 -16.88 2.45
N ASP A 35 -0.20 -18.19 2.26
CA ASP A 35 0.70 -19.02 3.07
C ASP A 35 2.12 -19.14 2.49
N SER A 36 2.42 -18.41 1.40
CA SER A 36 3.78 -18.34 0.85
C SER A 36 4.68 -17.46 1.71
N ALA A 37 5.99 -17.54 1.49
CA ALA A 37 6.92 -16.59 2.09
C ALA A 37 6.56 -15.15 1.69
N ALA A 38 6.79 -14.20 2.61
CA ALA A 38 6.61 -12.78 2.34
C ALA A 38 7.70 -12.30 1.37
N CYS A 39 7.31 -11.79 0.21
CA CYS A 39 8.23 -11.13 -0.72
C CYS A 39 8.46 -9.65 -0.37
N PHE A 40 7.51 -9.05 0.36
CA PHE A 40 7.65 -7.75 1.02
C PHE A 40 7.34 -7.91 2.51
N ALA A 41 8.22 -7.38 3.37
CA ALA A 41 8.14 -7.54 4.83
C ALA A 41 8.53 -6.27 5.60
N ALA A 42 8.55 -5.10 4.95
CA ALA A 42 8.85 -3.82 5.59
C ALA A 42 7.88 -3.46 6.73
N LEU A 43 6.67 -4.03 6.77
CA LEU A 43 5.71 -3.83 7.86
C LEU A 43 6.27 -4.23 9.24
N LEU A 44 7.05 -5.31 9.30
CA LEU A 44 7.63 -5.84 10.55
C LEU A 44 9.13 -5.52 10.69
N GLY A 45 9.71 -4.83 9.71
CA GLY A 45 11.13 -4.54 9.64
C GLY A 45 11.39 -3.09 9.22
N ASP A 46 12.31 -2.93 8.28
CA ASP A 46 12.66 -1.64 7.68
C ASP A 46 12.56 -1.69 6.15
N GLU A 47 12.98 -0.60 5.49
CA GLU A 47 12.91 -0.46 4.03
C GLU A 47 13.74 -1.51 3.26
N ASN A 48 14.74 -2.12 3.91
CA ASN A 48 15.57 -3.18 3.35
C ASN A 48 14.88 -4.55 3.39
N ASN A 49 13.75 -4.69 4.12
CA ASN A 49 12.95 -5.92 4.14
C ASN A 49 11.99 -6.04 2.94
N GLY A 50 12.22 -5.26 1.89
CA GLY A 50 11.47 -5.31 0.64
C GLY A 50 10.14 -4.57 0.76
N HIS A 51 9.90 -3.70 -0.21
CA HIS A 51 8.65 -3.01 -0.42
C HIS A 51 8.55 -2.61 -1.89
N TRP A 52 7.36 -2.19 -2.33
CA TRP A 52 7.17 -1.62 -3.65
C TRP A 52 6.20 -0.46 -3.61
N THR A 53 6.56 0.65 -4.26
CA THR A 53 5.85 1.92 -4.10
C THR A 53 5.38 2.48 -5.43
N ILE A 54 4.12 2.92 -5.45
CA ILE A 54 3.61 3.88 -6.44
C ILE A 54 3.08 5.10 -5.68
N ALA A 55 3.72 6.24 -5.91
CA ALA A 55 3.36 7.52 -5.31
C ALA A 55 3.89 8.67 -6.18
N PRO A 56 3.39 9.91 -6.00
CA PRO A 56 4.06 11.09 -6.52
C PRO A 56 5.51 11.19 -6.05
N VAL A 57 6.38 11.79 -6.87
CA VAL A 57 7.82 11.94 -6.56
C VAL A 57 8.06 12.73 -5.27
N SER A 58 7.12 13.57 -4.84
CA SER A 58 7.18 14.29 -3.56
C SER A 58 7.20 13.36 -2.34
N GLY A 59 6.77 12.11 -2.47
CA GLY A 59 6.72 11.14 -1.38
C GLY A 59 5.67 11.45 -0.31
N ALA A 60 4.72 12.34 -0.62
CA ALA A 60 3.65 12.70 0.29
C ALA A 60 2.60 11.58 0.43
N ASP A 61 1.99 11.52 1.61
CA ASP A 61 0.84 10.64 1.85
C ASP A 61 -0.36 11.08 0.99
N ALA A 62 -1.23 10.12 0.63
CA ALA A 62 -2.43 10.40 -0.12
C ALA A 62 -3.33 11.38 0.63
N THR A 63 -3.81 12.42 -0.05
CA THR A 63 -4.74 13.39 0.54
C THR A 63 -6.11 12.76 0.80
N ARG A 64 -6.47 11.76 -0.01
CA ARG A 64 -7.71 10.99 0.17
C ARG A 64 -7.44 9.53 -0.13
N ARG A 65 -8.10 8.66 0.63
CA ARG A 65 -8.05 7.21 0.44
C ARG A 65 -9.44 6.63 0.64
N ARG A 66 -9.86 5.73 -0.26
CA ARG A 66 -11.12 5.01 -0.12
C ARG A 66 -11.11 3.70 -0.90
N TYR A 67 -11.97 2.78 -0.50
CA TYR A 67 -12.38 1.68 -1.37
C TYR A 67 -13.40 2.17 -2.40
N ARG A 68 -13.34 1.62 -3.61
CA ARG A 68 -14.33 1.90 -4.65
C ARG A 68 -15.63 1.15 -4.32
N GLY A 69 -16.53 1.82 -3.61
CA GLY A 69 -17.76 1.20 -3.11
C GLY A 69 -17.44 0.00 -2.21
N ASP A 70 -18.23 -1.06 -2.32
CA ASP A 70 -18.06 -2.29 -1.52
C ASP A 70 -17.11 -3.29 -2.21
N THR A 71 -15.95 -2.82 -2.67
CA THR A 71 -14.94 -3.65 -3.36
C THR A 71 -13.58 -3.57 -2.67
N LEU A 72 -12.67 -4.50 -2.98
CA LEU A 72 -11.26 -4.44 -2.53
C LEU A 72 -10.36 -3.62 -3.48
N ILE A 73 -10.94 -2.74 -4.30
CA ILE A 73 -10.18 -1.79 -5.12
C ILE A 73 -9.90 -0.55 -4.27
N LEU A 74 -8.65 -0.40 -3.84
CA LEU A 74 -8.19 0.75 -3.06
C LEU A 74 -7.80 1.90 -3.99
N GLU A 75 -8.42 3.07 -3.80
CA GLU A 75 -8.07 4.32 -4.49
C GLU A 75 -7.28 5.22 -3.54
N HIS A 76 -6.13 5.70 -4.02
CA HIS A 76 -5.37 6.78 -3.40
C HIS A 76 -5.43 7.99 -4.32
N GLU A 77 -5.76 9.15 -3.78
CA GLU A 77 -5.73 10.41 -4.50
C GLU A 77 -4.72 11.33 -3.83
N TRP A 78 -3.88 11.97 -4.62
CA TRP A 78 -2.93 12.98 -4.17
C TRP A 78 -3.24 14.29 -4.86
N ASP A 79 -3.36 15.35 -4.06
CA ASP A 79 -3.33 16.73 -4.54
C ASP A 79 -1.92 17.29 -4.32
N THR A 80 -1.20 17.58 -5.39
CA THR A 80 0.13 18.22 -5.36
C THR A 80 0.02 19.68 -5.84
N PRO A 81 1.03 20.52 -5.60
CA PRO A 81 1.05 21.89 -6.14
C PRO A 81 0.93 21.94 -7.67
N GLU A 82 1.33 20.88 -8.37
CA GLU A 82 1.34 20.78 -9.84
C GLU A 82 0.06 20.14 -10.42
N GLY A 83 -0.79 19.52 -9.59
CA GLY A 83 -2.04 18.90 -10.03
C GLY A 83 -2.48 17.74 -9.14
N SER A 84 -3.47 16.97 -9.59
CA SER A 84 -4.00 15.82 -8.84
C SER A 84 -3.85 14.52 -9.62
N VAL A 85 -3.58 13.42 -8.92
CA VAL A 85 -3.48 12.07 -9.48
C VAL A 85 -4.24 11.08 -8.61
N ARG A 86 -4.84 10.07 -9.25
CA ARG A 86 -5.57 8.97 -8.62
C ARG A 86 -5.26 7.65 -9.31
#